data_AF-X1G271-F1
#
_entry.id   AF-X1G271-F1
#
_cell.length_a   1.000
_cell.length_b   1.000
_cell.length_c   1.000
_cell.angle_alpha   90.00
_cell.angle_beta   90.00
_cell.angle_gamma   90.00
#
_symmetry.space_group_name_H-M   'P 1'
#
loop_
_entity.id
_entity.type
_entity.pdbx_description
1 polymer ?
#
loop_
_entity_poly.entity_id
_entity_poly.type
_entity_poly.pdbx_seq_one_letter_code
_entity_poly.pdbx_strand_id
1 'polypeptide(L)'
;MSDKTSENIYSEQRIGVFVDVQNMYYSARNIYKAKVNFKTILQEAVRGRQLIRAIAYVIKADVKDESNFFEALKSLGYEVKAKDLQVFYGGAKKGDWDIGIAMDTIELAPKLDAVVLITGDGDFVPLVKHLKHAVGCYAEVMAFGKSSSQKLIEQADNFVDLDLNPQRFLIKSGKKGS
;
A
#
# COMPACT_ATOMS: atom_id res chain seq x y z
N MET A 1 5.67 -10.57 -24.01
CA MET A 1 5.28 -10.28 -22.61
C MET A 1 5.79 -11.45 -21.79
N SER A 2 6.99 -11.31 -21.24
CA SER A 2 7.63 -12.37 -20.45
C SER A 2 6.92 -12.49 -19.10
N ASP A 3 6.64 -13.73 -18.74
CA ASP A 3 6.11 -14.18 -17.47
C ASP A 3 7.09 -13.77 -16.34
N LYS A 4 6.82 -12.68 -15.62
CA LYS A 4 7.61 -12.27 -14.43
C LYS A 4 7.16 -13.07 -13.19
N THR A 5 7.07 -14.38 -13.29
CA THR A 5 6.64 -15.22 -12.18
C THR A 5 7.84 -15.58 -11.28
N SER A 6 7.75 -15.17 -10.01
CA SER A 6 8.36 -15.81 -8.82
C SER A 6 9.89 -15.93 -8.64
N GLU A 7 10.74 -15.58 -9.60
CA GLU A 7 12.19 -15.90 -9.50
C GLU A 7 13.00 -15.18 -8.40
N ASN A 8 12.45 -14.17 -7.70
CA ASN A 8 13.23 -13.36 -6.74
C ASN A 8 12.59 -13.18 -5.35
N ILE A 9 11.79 -14.14 -4.90
CA ILE A 9 11.22 -14.14 -3.53
C ILE A 9 11.99 -15.18 -2.71
N TYR A 10 12.78 -14.71 -1.75
CA TYR A 10 13.52 -15.57 -0.82
C TYR A 10 13.00 -15.36 0.59
N SER A 11 12.76 -16.45 1.33
CA SER A 11 12.18 -16.38 2.69
C SER A 11 13.01 -15.54 3.67
N GLU A 12 14.33 -15.46 3.47
CA GLU A 12 15.25 -14.69 4.31
C GLU A 12 15.23 -13.18 4.02
N GLN A 13 14.55 -12.73 2.96
CA GLN A 13 14.46 -11.30 2.65
C GLN A 13 13.79 -10.54 3.80
N ARG A 14 14.47 -9.50 4.28
CA ARG A 14 13.93 -8.51 5.19
C ARG A 14 13.03 -7.56 4.41
N ILE A 15 11.73 -7.60 4.68
CA ILE A 15 10.73 -6.85 3.92
C ILE A 15 10.14 -5.70 4.72
N GLY A 16 10.01 -4.53 4.07
CA GLY A 16 9.20 -3.41 4.53
C GLY A 16 7.94 -3.25 3.68
N VAL A 17 6.80 -3.03 4.33
CA VAL A 17 5.50 -2.82 3.67
C VAL A 17 4.98 -1.43 4.00
N PHE A 18 4.66 -0.65 2.97
CA PHE A 18 4.21 0.75 3.12
C PHE A 18 2.89 0.94 2.39
N VAL A 19 1.84 1.28 3.13
CA VAL A 19 0.46 1.24 2.63
C VAL A 19 -0.15 2.62 2.58
N ASP A 20 -0.43 3.10 1.37
CA ASP A 20 -1.33 4.23 1.17
C ASP A 20 -2.77 3.76 1.32
N VAL A 21 -3.32 3.93 2.53
CA VAL A 21 -4.68 3.49 2.85
C VAL A 21 -5.71 4.27 2.05
N GLN A 22 -5.45 5.54 1.75
CA GLN A 22 -6.38 6.39 1.03
C GLN A 22 -6.50 5.95 -0.44
N ASN A 23 -5.36 5.72 -1.11
CA ASN A 23 -5.35 5.19 -2.48
C ASN A 23 -6.10 3.85 -2.57
N MET A 24 -5.77 2.90 -1.69
CA MET A 24 -6.41 1.59 -1.63
C MET A 24 -7.91 1.65 -1.34
N TYR A 25 -8.32 2.54 -0.45
CA TYR A 25 -9.72 2.75 -0.11
C TYR A 25 -10.52 3.29 -1.31
N TYR A 26 -10.00 4.32 -2.00
CA TYR A 26 -10.68 4.91 -3.14
C TYR A 26 -10.79 3.90 -4.29
N SER A 27 -9.74 3.15 -4.59
CA SER A 27 -9.79 2.10 -5.61
C SER A 27 -10.86 1.05 -5.32
N ALA A 28 -10.89 0.49 -4.10
CA ALA A 28 -11.88 -0.49 -3.69
C ALA A 28 -13.32 0.05 -3.70
N ARG A 29 -13.52 1.29 -3.21
CA ARG A 29 -14.86 1.88 -3.13
C ARG A 29 -15.39 2.32 -4.49
N ASN A 30 -14.54 2.89 -5.35
CA ASN A 30 -14.98 3.41 -6.64
C ASN A 30 -15.21 2.30 -7.66
N ILE A 31 -14.27 1.34 -7.75
CA ILE A 31 -14.29 0.27 -8.75
C ILE A 31 -15.17 -0.89 -8.28
N TYR A 32 -15.04 -1.30 -7.02
CA TYR A 32 -15.62 -2.56 -6.53
C TYR A 32 -16.79 -2.40 -5.55
N LYS A 33 -17.10 -1.17 -5.11
CA LYS A 33 -18.13 -0.88 -4.11
C LYS A 33 -17.95 -1.72 -2.83
N ALA A 34 -16.69 -2.00 -2.47
CA ALA A 34 -16.31 -2.88 -1.38
C ALA A 34 -15.27 -2.21 -0.47
N LYS A 35 -14.96 -2.85 0.67
CA LYS A 35 -13.88 -2.45 1.57
C LYS A 35 -12.63 -3.28 1.31
N VAL A 36 -11.44 -2.74 1.56
CA VAL A 36 -10.18 -3.48 1.45
C VAL A 36 -10.01 -4.43 2.64
N ASN A 37 -9.52 -5.64 2.38
CA ASN A 37 -9.13 -6.60 3.40
C ASN A 37 -7.62 -6.46 3.71
N PHE A 38 -7.27 -5.52 4.60
CA PHE A 38 -5.86 -5.25 4.94
C PHE A 38 -5.12 -6.46 5.53
N LYS A 39 -5.83 -7.43 6.11
CA LYS A 39 -5.22 -8.67 6.60
C LYS A 39 -4.62 -9.49 5.45
N THR A 40 -5.42 -9.74 4.41
CA THR A 40 -4.96 -10.55 3.26
C THR A 40 -3.96 -9.79 2.41
N ILE A 41 -4.06 -8.46 2.36
CA ILE A 41 -3.06 -7.58 1.76
C ILE A 41 -1.70 -7.74 2.45
N LEU A 42 -1.63 -7.66 3.79
CA LEU A 42 -0.37 -7.83 4.50
C LEU A 42 0.23 -9.22 4.27
N GLN A 43 -0.60 -10.26 4.34
CA GLN A 43 -0.17 -11.64 4.11
C GLN A 43 0.41 -11.82 2.69
N GLU A 44 -0.25 -11.26 1.69
CA GLU A 44 0.21 -11.31 0.29
C GLU A 44 1.41 -10.39 0.03
N ALA A 45 1.59 -9.31 0.79
CA ALA A 45 2.80 -8.49 0.68
C ALA A 45 4.01 -9.24 1.25
N VAL A 46 3.85 -9.91 2.40
CA VAL A 46 4.93 -10.59 3.09
C VAL A 46 5.34 -11.89 2.39
N ARG A 47 4.40 -12.73 1.96
CA ARG A 47 4.66 -14.02 1.26
C ARG A 47 5.73 -14.90 1.94
N GLY A 48 5.67 -14.99 3.27
CA GLY A 48 6.57 -15.83 4.06
C GLY A 48 7.98 -15.27 4.27
N ARG A 49 8.21 -13.99 3.95
CA ARG A 49 9.48 -13.30 4.18
C ARG A 49 9.59 -12.73 5.59
N GLN A 50 10.79 -12.30 5.99
CA GLN A 50 11.04 -11.69 7.28
C GLN A 50 10.49 -10.25 7.33
N LEU A 51 9.26 -10.07 7.83
CA LEU A 51 8.66 -8.74 7.99
C LEU A 51 9.40 -7.91 9.05
N ILE A 52 10.03 -6.81 8.62
CA ILE A 52 10.72 -5.87 9.52
C ILE A 52 9.79 -4.76 9.99
N ARG A 53 9.02 -4.19 9.05
CA ARG A 53 8.08 -3.09 9.30
C ARG A 53 6.90 -3.16 8.33
N ALA A 54 5.69 -2.92 8.84
CA ALA A 54 4.50 -2.67 8.04
C ALA A 54 3.87 -1.37 8.52
N ILE A 55 3.85 -0.34 7.67
CA ILE A 55 3.34 0.99 8.02
C ILE A 55 2.11 1.29 7.18
N ALA A 56 0.99 1.61 7.85
CA ALA A 56 -0.25 2.04 7.23
C ALA A 56 -0.44 3.55 7.44
N TYR A 57 -0.53 4.28 6.33
CA TYR A 57 -0.64 5.73 6.31
C TYR A 57 -2.10 6.12 6.11
N VAL A 58 -2.68 6.73 7.13
CA VAL A 58 -4.12 7.03 7.20
C VAL A 58 -4.35 8.53 7.31
N ILE A 59 -5.38 9.01 6.64
CA ILE A 59 -5.85 10.39 6.79
C ILE A 59 -7.04 10.40 7.71
N LYS A 60 -6.95 11.22 8.76
CA LYS A 60 -8.06 11.40 9.68
C LYS A 60 -9.17 12.16 8.98
N ALA A 61 -10.33 11.53 8.90
CA ALA A 61 -11.55 12.14 8.41
C ALA A 61 -12.52 12.07 9.57
N ASP A 62 -13.06 13.22 9.97
CA ASP A 62 -13.83 13.46 11.20
C ASP A 62 -15.12 12.59 11.27
N VAL A 63 -14.96 11.28 11.43
CA VAL A 63 -16.01 10.26 11.35
C VAL A 63 -15.91 9.32 12.55
N LYS A 64 -17.05 9.00 13.14
CA LYS A 64 -17.19 8.23 14.39
C LYS A 64 -16.49 6.85 14.44
N ASP A 65 -16.15 6.25 13.30
CA ASP A 65 -15.58 4.90 13.23
C ASP A 65 -14.05 4.86 13.02
N GLU A 66 -13.37 6.01 13.01
CA GLU A 66 -11.95 6.11 12.69
C GLU A 66 -11.06 5.38 13.71
N SER A 67 -11.35 5.56 15.00
CA SER A 67 -10.58 4.92 16.08
C SER A 67 -10.64 3.39 15.99
N ASN A 68 -11.82 2.83 15.70
CA ASN A 68 -11.99 1.38 15.54
C ASN A 68 -11.19 0.85 14.34
N PHE A 69 -11.14 1.60 13.24
CA PHE A 69 -10.36 1.21 12.07
C PHE A 69 -8.84 1.22 12.34
N PHE A 70 -8.34 2.20 13.09
CA PHE A 70 -6.92 2.28 13.44
C PHE A 70 -6.50 1.15 14.37
N GLU A 71 -7.30 0.85 15.39
CA GLU A 71 -7.05 -0.28 16.28
C GLU A 71 -7.14 -1.62 15.53
N ALA A 72 -8.05 -1.75 14.56
CA ALA A 72 -8.08 -2.91 13.68
C ALA A 72 -6.77 -3.06 12.89
N LEU A 73 -6.25 -2.01 12.27
CA LEU A 73 -4.97 -2.06 11.56
C LEU A 73 -3.81 -2.44 12.48
N LYS A 74 -3.73 -1.85 13.68
CA LYS A 74 -2.71 -2.20 14.68
C LYS A 74 -2.78 -3.68 15.09
N SER A 75 -3.99 -4.20 15.33
CA SER A 75 -4.20 -5.62 15.67
C SER A 75 -3.77 -6.58 14.56
N LEU A 76 -3.73 -6.12 13.30
CA LEU A 76 -3.24 -6.89 12.16
C LEU A 76 -1.71 -6.83 12.01
N GLY A 77 -1.01 -6.03 12.84
CA GLY A 77 0.45 -5.89 12.82
C GLY A 77 0.97 -4.67 12.07
N TYR A 78 0.09 -3.70 11.72
CA TYR A 78 0.53 -2.44 11.13
C TYR A 78 0.90 -1.41 12.20
N GLU A 79 2.00 -0.70 11.96
CA GLU A 79 2.23 0.61 12.55
C GLU A 79 1.36 1.64 11.83
N VAL A 80 0.51 2.35 12.58
CA VAL A 80 -0.43 3.32 11.98
C VAL A 80 0.13 4.73 12.13
N LYS A 81 0.39 5.39 10.99
CA LYS A 81 0.75 6.82 10.94
C LYS A 81 -0.45 7.62 10.43
N ALA A 82 -0.99 8.48 11.29
CA ALA A 82 -2.18 9.28 11.01
C ALA A 82 -1.84 10.76 10.82
N LYS A 83 -2.41 11.38 9.78
CA LYS A 83 -2.27 12.82 9.49
C LYS A 83 -3.64 13.46 9.43
N ASP A 84 -3.76 14.62 10.03
CA ASP A 84 -5.02 15.37 10.01
C ASP A 84 -5.21 16.00 8.63
N LEU A 85 -6.45 16.00 8.13
CA LEU A 85 -6.78 16.64 6.88
C LEU A 85 -6.57 18.16 7.01
N GLN A 86 -5.56 18.70 6.32
CA GLN A 86 -5.31 20.15 6.33
C GLN A 86 -6.22 20.84 5.31
N VAL A 87 -7.01 21.80 5.82
CA VAL A 87 -7.82 22.71 5.01
C VAL A 87 -7.05 24.04 4.93
N PHE A 88 -6.56 24.38 3.75
CA PHE A 88 -5.83 25.63 3.54
C PHE A 88 -6.79 26.80 3.31
N TYR A 89 -6.32 28.02 3.63
CA TYR A 89 -6.99 29.28 3.27
C TYR A 89 -7.17 29.31 1.74
N GLY A 90 -8.41 29.17 1.28
CA GLY A 90 -8.76 28.99 -0.13
C GLY A 90 -9.59 27.73 -0.42
N GLY A 91 -9.84 26.87 0.56
CA GLY A 91 -10.71 25.70 0.44
C GLY A 91 -10.04 24.47 -0.18
N ALA A 92 -8.77 24.58 -0.59
CA ALA A 92 -7.96 23.45 -1.02
C ALA A 92 -7.69 22.52 0.18
N LYS A 93 -8.16 21.28 0.07
CA LYS A 93 -7.85 20.20 1.01
C LYS A 93 -6.60 19.50 0.51
N LYS A 94 -5.50 19.57 1.25
CA LYS A 94 -4.28 18.82 0.94
C LYS A 94 -3.93 17.94 2.12
N GLY A 95 -3.84 16.64 1.86
CA GLY A 95 -3.69 15.63 2.89
C GLY A 95 -3.35 14.29 2.27
N ASP A 96 -2.52 14.26 1.24
CA ASP A 96 -1.87 13.01 0.83
C ASP A 96 -0.69 12.70 1.79
N TRP A 97 -0.28 11.44 1.73
CA TRP A 97 0.84 10.91 2.50
C TRP A 97 2.10 10.74 1.65
N ASP A 98 2.08 11.13 0.38
CA ASP A 98 3.07 10.73 -0.63
C ASP A 98 4.51 11.03 -0.21
N ILE A 99 4.73 12.26 0.26
CA ILE A 99 6.04 12.70 0.78
C ILE A 99 6.43 11.90 2.02
N GLY A 100 5.51 11.70 2.97
CA GLY A 100 5.78 10.98 4.21
C GLY A 100 6.13 9.51 3.95
N ILE A 101 5.34 8.85 3.08
CA ILE A 101 5.60 7.49 2.62
C ILE A 101 6.97 7.41 1.97
N ALA A 102 7.30 8.33 1.06
CA ALA A 102 8.58 8.31 0.36
C ALA A 102 9.77 8.48 1.32
N MET A 103 9.69 9.44 2.24
CA MET A 103 10.75 9.70 3.22
C MET A 103 10.96 8.50 4.14
N ASP A 104 9.89 7.97 4.73
CA ASP A 104 9.96 6.81 5.63
C ASP A 104 10.49 5.56 4.90
N THR A 105 10.09 5.38 3.63
CA THR A 105 10.58 4.26 2.81
C THR A 105 12.07 4.39 2.55
N ILE A 106 12.56 5.58 2.17
CA ILE A 106 13.98 5.85 1.92
C ILE A 106 14.81 5.66 3.19
N GLU A 107 14.32 6.14 4.34
CA GLU A 107 15.01 6.02 5.64
C GLU A 107 15.16 4.55 6.07
N LEU A 108 14.13 3.73 5.82
CA LEU A 108 14.15 2.32 6.19
C LEU A 108 14.84 1.43 5.17
N ALA A 109 14.88 1.81 3.89
CA ALA A 109 15.39 1.00 2.79
C ALA A 109 16.79 0.38 3.04
N PRO A 110 17.79 1.06 3.64
CA PRO A 110 19.09 0.45 3.94
C PRO A 110 19.04 -0.78 4.87
N LYS A 111 17.93 -0.99 5.59
CA LYS A 111 17.71 -2.13 6.50
C LYS A 111 16.86 -3.24 5.87
N LEU A 112 16.46 -3.06 4.61
CA LEU A 112 15.51 -3.92 3.91
C LEU A 112 16.16 -4.50 2.65
N ASP A 113 15.84 -5.74 2.35
CA ASP A 113 16.22 -6.38 1.10
C ASP A 113 15.14 -6.18 0.03
N ALA A 114 13.88 -6.07 0.48
CA ALA A 114 12.72 -5.80 -0.38
C ALA A 114 11.77 -4.77 0.24
N VAL A 115 11.13 -3.98 -0.63
CA VAL A 115 10.10 -3.00 -0.27
C VAL A 115 8.84 -3.32 -1.05
N VAL A 116 7.69 -3.31 -0.39
CA VAL A 116 6.37 -3.36 -1.03
C VAL A 116 5.64 -2.04 -0.80
N LEU A 117 5.46 -1.27 -1.87
CA LEU A 117 4.60 -0.09 -1.89
C LEU A 117 3.18 -0.52 -2.25
N ILE A 118 2.23 -0.32 -1.34
CA ILE A 118 0.82 -0.64 -1.59
C ILE A 118 0.09 0.64 -1.97
N THR A 119 0.19 0.98 -3.26
CA THR A 119 -0.40 2.15 -3.91
C THR A 119 -0.37 1.99 -5.42
N GLY A 120 -1.41 2.50 -6.10
CA GLY A 120 -1.45 2.61 -7.56
C GLY A 120 -0.93 3.95 -8.09
N ASP A 121 -0.50 4.87 -7.22
CA ASP A 121 -0.19 6.25 -7.59
C ASP A 121 1.13 6.40 -8.36
N GLY A 122 1.06 7.01 -9.55
CA GLY A 122 2.21 7.25 -10.41
C GLY A 122 3.26 8.19 -9.84
N ASP A 123 2.91 8.99 -8.83
CA ASP A 123 3.85 9.93 -8.19
C ASP A 123 4.95 9.22 -7.39
N PHE A 124 4.79 7.91 -7.12
CA PHE A 124 5.83 7.07 -6.52
C PHE A 124 6.87 6.52 -7.50
N VAL A 125 6.75 6.77 -8.82
CA VAL A 125 7.74 6.32 -9.82
C VAL A 125 9.18 6.75 -9.46
N PRO A 126 9.45 8.01 -9.04
CA PRO A 126 10.79 8.42 -8.61
C PRO A 126 11.30 7.65 -7.40
N LEU A 127 10.44 7.33 -6.43
CA LEU A 127 10.79 6.53 -5.26
C LEU A 127 11.20 5.12 -5.68
N VAL A 128 10.40 4.44 -6.52
CA VAL A 128 10.73 3.10 -7.03
C VAL A 128 12.07 3.10 -7.78
N LYS A 129 12.32 4.11 -8.62
CA LYS A 129 13.63 4.28 -9.29
C LYS A 129 14.78 4.41 -8.29
N HIS A 130 14.60 5.24 -7.26
CA HIS A 130 15.62 5.48 -6.25
C HIS A 130 15.94 4.21 -5.45
N LEU A 131 14.91 3.51 -4.98
CA LEU A 131 15.06 2.24 -4.24
C LEU A 131 15.86 1.21 -5.04
N LYS A 132 15.55 1.08 -6.33
CA LYS A 132 16.23 0.13 -7.21
C LYS A 132 17.67 0.52 -7.53
N HIS A 133 17.89 1.76 -7.95
CA HIS A 133 19.16 2.15 -8.56
C HIS A 133 20.17 2.70 -7.55
N ALA A 134 19.70 3.43 -6.53
CA ALA A 134 20.58 4.06 -5.55
C ALA A 134 20.74 3.21 -4.29
N VAL A 135 19.66 2.56 -3.83
CA VAL A 135 19.69 1.74 -2.61
C VAL A 135 19.97 0.27 -2.90
N GLY A 136 19.49 -0.24 -4.04
CA GLY A 136 19.61 -1.66 -4.41
C GLY A 136 18.55 -2.57 -3.80
N CYS A 137 17.45 -2.01 -3.28
CA CYS A 137 16.32 -2.81 -2.80
C CYS A 137 15.50 -3.37 -3.95
N TYR A 138 14.97 -4.58 -3.78
CA TYR A 138 13.94 -5.12 -4.65
C TYR A 138 12.63 -4.36 -4.40
N ALA A 139 12.16 -3.60 -5.39
CA ALA A 139 11.01 -2.70 -5.23
C ALA A 139 9.76 -3.30 -5.89
N GLU A 140 8.81 -3.69 -5.06
CA GLU A 140 7.52 -4.21 -5.47
C GLU A 140 6.41 -3.17 -5.30
N VAL A 141 5.43 -3.24 -6.18
CA VAL A 141 4.20 -2.46 -6.07
C VAL A 141 3.03 -3.42 -6.01
N MET A 142 2.07 -3.16 -5.12
CA MET A 142 0.84 -3.94 -4.98
C MET A 142 -0.36 -3.01 -5.00
N ALA A 143 -1.27 -3.19 -5.95
CA ALA A 143 -2.46 -2.36 -6.07
C ALA A 143 -3.53 -3.04 -6.96
N PHE A 144 -4.70 -2.43 -7.05
CA PHE A 144 -5.70 -2.80 -8.07
C PHE A 144 -5.26 -2.23 -9.42
N GLY A 145 -4.90 -3.10 -10.36
CA GLY A 145 -4.34 -2.74 -11.68
C GLY A 145 -5.16 -1.70 -12.43
N LYS A 146 -6.50 -1.81 -12.43
CA LYS A 146 -7.43 -0.85 -13.08
C LYS A 146 -7.32 0.59 -12.58
N SER A 147 -6.80 0.81 -11.37
CA SER A 147 -6.56 2.14 -10.78
C SER A 147 -5.10 2.55 -10.76
N SER A 148 -4.20 1.73 -11.31
CA SER A 148 -2.76 1.91 -11.14
C SER A 148 -2.13 2.60 -12.35
N SER A 149 -1.14 3.44 -12.08
CA SER A 149 -0.34 4.08 -13.12
C SER A 149 0.49 3.03 -13.88
N GLN A 150 0.34 2.99 -15.20
CA GLN A 150 1.12 2.11 -16.06
C GLN A 150 2.63 2.32 -15.91
N LYS A 151 3.06 3.58 -15.73
CA LYS A 151 4.48 3.91 -15.51
C LYS A 151 5.01 3.34 -14.19
N LEU A 152 4.17 3.28 -13.16
CA LEU A 152 4.54 2.70 -11.87
C LEU A 152 4.71 1.18 -12.01
N ILE A 153 3.75 0.53 -12.67
CA ILE A 153 3.79 -0.92 -12.95
C ILE A 153 5.07 -1.29 -13.71
N GLU A 154 5.40 -0.55 -14.77
CA GLU A 154 6.59 -0.80 -15.59
C GLU A 154 7.89 -0.57 -14.82
N GLN A 155 7.90 0.40 -13.90
CA GLN A 155 9.09 0.76 -13.14
C GLN A 155 9.41 -0.24 -12.01
N ALA A 156 8.38 -0.87 -11.43
CA ALA A 156 8.53 -1.84 -10.35
C ALA A 156 9.27 -3.11 -10.82
N ASP A 157 10.02 -3.74 -9.92
CA ASP A 157 10.61 -5.05 -10.21
C ASP A 157 9.52 -6.10 -10.37
N ASN A 158 8.54 -6.05 -9.48
CA ASN A 158 7.32 -6.86 -9.52
C ASN A 158 6.08 -5.99 -9.24
N PHE A 159 4.99 -6.28 -9.95
CA PHE A 159 3.68 -5.70 -9.67
C PHE A 159 2.70 -6.81 -9.30
N VAL A 160 2.19 -6.77 -8.06
CA VAL A 160 1.15 -7.69 -7.60
C VAL A 160 -0.21 -7.07 -7.89
N ASP A 161 -0.84 -7.54 -8.96
CA ASP A 161 -2.17 -7.08 -9.37
C ASP A 161 -3.27 -7.76 -8.53
N LEU A 162 -3.90 -6.97 -7.67
CA LEU A 162 -5.00 -7.42 -6.83
C LEU A 162 -6.29 -7.70 -7.62
N ASP A 163 -6.39 -7.19 -8.85
CA ASP A 163 -7.52 -7.44 -9.74
C ASP A 163 -7.57 -8.88 -10.27
N LEU A 164 -6.47 -9.63 -10.13
CA LEU A 164 -6.43 -11.06 -10.48
C LEU A 164 -7.24 -11.92 -9.51
N ASN A 165 -7.39 -11.49 -8.25
CA ASN A 165 -8.23 -12.18 -7.27
C ASN A 165 -8.89 -11.21 -6.28
N PRO A 166 -9.82 -10.36 -6.76
CA PRO A 166 -10.39 -9.27 -5.96
C PRO A 166 -11.19 -9.79 -4.77
N GLN A 167 -11.78 -10.99 -4.86
CA GLN A 167 -12.56 -11.59 -3.76
C GLN A 167 -11.69 -11.92 -2.53
N ARG A 168 -10.39 -12.16 -2.71
CA ARG A 168 -9.45 -12.38 -1.61
C ARG A 168 -9.09 -11.09 -0.87
N PHE A 169 -9.05 -9.97 -1.59
CA PHE A 169 -8.56 -8.68 -1.11
C PHE A 169 -9.65 -7.67 -0.77
N LEU A 170 -10.91 -8.02 -1.02
CA LEU A 170 -12.07 -7.19 -0.75
C LEU A 170 -13.02 -7.86 0.23
N ILE A 171 -13.58 -7.06 1.13
CA ILE A 171 -14.67 -7.42 2.01
C ILE A 171 -15.94 -6.81 1.39
N LYS A 172 -16.84 -7.66 0.90
CA LYS A 172 -18.15 -7.21 0.46
C LYS A 172 -18.92 -6.68 1.66
N SER A 173 -19.46 -5.47 1.52
CA SER A 173 -20.46 -4.96 2.45
C SER A 173 -21.64 -5.93 2.42
N GLY A 174 -21.80 -6.76 3.44
CA GLY A 174 -22.99 -7.62 3.53
C GLY A 174 -24.23 -6.75 3.43
N LYS A 175 -25.20 -7.14 2.59
CA LYS A 175 -26.59 -6.68 2.79
C LYS A 175 -26.91 -7.06 4.24
N LYS A 176 -27.11 -6.08 5.13
CA LYS A 176 -27.92 -6.33 6.31
C LYS A 176 -29.25 -6.86 5.76
N GLY A 177 -29.57 -8.12 6.09
CA GLY A 177 -30.82 -8.74 5.70
C GLY A 177 -31.97 -7.79 5.99
N SER A 178 -32.78 -7.55 4.97
CA SER A 178 -34.10 -6.92 5.10
C SER A 178 -35.06 -7.92 5.73
#